data_AF-A0A5E4DB39-F1
#
_entry.id   AF-A0A5E4DB39-F1
#
_cell.length_a   1.000
_cell.length_b   1.000
_cell.length_c   1.000
_cell.angle_alpha   90.00
_cell.angle_beta   90.00
_cell.angle_gamma   90.00
#
_symmetry.space_group_name_H-M   'P 1'
#
loop_
_entity.id
_entity.type
_entity.pdbx_description
1 polymer ?
#
loop_
_entity_poly.entity_id
_entity_poly.type
_entity_poly.pdbx_seq_one_letter_code
_entity_poly.pdbx_strand_id
1 'polypeptide(L)'
;MDLCFPGYSAAQNEVTGPKTKSGPERGSLTVQCNYTSGWKSYKKYWCQGAVWRGCKTLVSTTGSEQEVKKDHVSIRDDQENLTFMVTMEDLRRDDADIYWYEIERVGSDHGFPVDVTIDP
;
A
#
# COMPACT_ATOMS: atom_id res chain seq x y z
N MET A 1 17.64 -34.54 -26.45
CA MET A 1 17.74 -33.95 -25.11
C MET A 1 17.99 -32.49 -25.33
N ASP A 2 16.97 -31.64 -25.21
CA ASP A 2 17.14 -30.21 -24.98
C ASP A 2 15.82 -29.71 -24.41
N LEU A 3 15.82 -29.54 -23.09
CA LEU A 3 14.70 -29.09 -22.28
C LEU A 3 14.61 -27.56 -22.41
N CYS A 4 13.74 -27.06 -23.28
CA CYS A 4 13.27 -25.68 -23.14
C CYS A 4 12.38 -25.62 -21.90
N PHE A 5 12.88 -25.03 -20.81
CA PHE A 5 12.05 -24.58 -19.70
C PHE A 5 11.46 -23.21 -20.06
N PRO A 6 10.16 -23.08 -20.38
CA PRO A 6 9.54 -21.78 -20.52
C PRO A 6 9.13 -21.31 -19.13
N GLY A 7 10.03 -20.65 -18.43
CA GLY A 7 9.70 -20.23 -17.07
C GLY A 7 10.81 -19.49 -16.41
N TYR A 8 11.09 -18.26 -16.85
CA TYR A 8 11.66 -17.24 -15.98
C TYR A 8 11.56 -15.88 -16.68
N SER A 9 10.47 -15.15 -16.43
CA SER A 9 10.44 -13.69 -16.23
C SER A 9 9.01 -13.15 -16.39
N ALA A 10 8.25 -13.10 -15.29
CA ALA A 10 7.01 -12.33 -15.18
C ALA A 10 6.84 -11.69 -13.78
N ALA A 11 7.93 -11.55 -13.02
CA ALA A 11 7.88 -11.28 -11.57
C ALA A 11 8.09 -9.80 -11.18
N GLN A 12 7.99 -8.84 -12.09
CA GLN A 12 8.33 -7.44 -11.77
C GLN A 12 7.15 -6.50 -11.47
N ASN A 13 5.90 -6.88 -11.74
CA ASN A 13 4.74 -6.00 -11.55
C ASN A 13 3.57 -6.67 -10.79
N GLU A 14 3.84 -7.33 -9.67
CA GLU A 14 2.75 -7.93 -8.87
C GLU A 14 1.93 -6.90 -8.08
N VAL A 15 2.57 -5.79 -7.67
CA VAL A 15 1.94 -4.68 -6.95
C VAL A 15 2.56 -3.38 -7.43
N THR A 16 1.75 -2.36 -7.69
CA THR A 16 2.19 -1.04 -8.17
C THR A 16 1.41 0.08 -7.51
N GLY A 17 2.04 1.24 -7.35
CA GLY A 17 1.46 2.39 -6.67
C GLY A 17 2.35 3.63 -6.86
N PRO A 18 1.90 4.79 -6.36
CA PRO A 18 2.69 6.01 -6.41
C PRO A 18 3.93 5.91 -5.53
N LYS A 19 5.03 6.56 -5.92
CA LYS A 19 6.22 6.73 -5.07
C LYS A 19 6.18 7.98 -4.21
N THR A 20 5.33 8.92 -4.57
CA THR A 20 5.15 10.20 -3.89
C THR A 20 3.67 10.58 -3.88
N LYS A 21 3.22 11.23 -2.82
CA LYS A 21 1.90 11.84 -2.71
C LYS A 21 1.98 13.13 -1.90
N SER A 22 1.16 14.10 -2.28
CA SER A 22 0.95 15.30 -1.47
C SER A 22 -0.53 15.54 -1.24
N GLY A 23 -0.83 16.31 -0.20
CA GLY A 23 -2.17 16.82 0.08
C GLY A 23 -2.08 18.11 0.90
N PRO A 24 -3.09 18.99 0.83
CA PRO A 24 -3.09 20.24 1.57
C PRO A 24 -3.28 20.00 3.07
N GLU A 25 -2.68 20.84 3.91
CA GLU A 25 -2.94 20.86 5.35
C GLU A 25 -4.45 20.98 5.61
N ARG A 26 -4.98 20.21 6.57
CA ARG A 26 -6.43 20.06 6.86
C ARG A 26 -7.23 19.35 5.76
N GLY A 27 -6.63 19.03 4.62
CA GLY A 27 -7.24 18.28 3.54
C GLY A 27 -7.07 16.78 3.68
N SER A 28 -7.11 16.09 2.54
CA SER A 28 -6.95 14.64 2.45
C SER A 28 -6.09 14.25 1.26
N LEU A 29 -5.47 13.09 1.34
CA LEU A 29 -4.82 12.44 0.20
C LEU A 29 -5.27 10.98 0.07
N THR A 30 -5.20 10.46 -1.15
CA THR A 30 -5.48 9.05 -1.45
C THR A 30 -4.31 8.42 -2.19
N VAL A 31 -3.86 7.30 -1.65
CA VAL A 31 -2.89 6.39 -2.26
C VAL A 31 -3.69 5.23 -2.85
N GLN A 32 -3.57 5.03 -4.15
CA GLN A 32 -4.18 3.90 -4.85
C GLN A 32 -3.08 2.96 -5.33
N CYS A 33 -3.23 1.69 -5.00
CA CYS A 33 -2.27 0.64 -5.35
C CYS A 33 -3.00 -0.46 -6.14
N ASN A 34 -2.45 -0.83 -7.29
CA ASN A 34 -2.95 -1.93 -8.12
C ASN A 34 -2.18 -3.21 -7.80
N TYR A 35 -2.83 -4.36 -7.92
CA TYR A 35 -2.19 -5.67 -7.72
C TYR A 35 -2.69 -6.71 -8.73
N THR A 36 -2.00 -7.84 -8.84
CA THR A 36 -2.45 -8.96 -9.69
C THR A 36 -3.44 -9.87 -8.96
N SER A 37 -4.32 -10.55 -9.69
CA SER A 37 -5.45 -11.32 -9.13
C SER A 37 -5.09 -12.37 -8.06
N GLY A 38 -3.84 -12.84 -8.00
CA GLY A 38 -3.36 -13.71 -6.95
C GLY A 38 -3.43 -13.10 -5.54
N TRP A 39 -3.53 -11.77 -5.43
CA TRP A 39 -3.48 -11.04 -4.16
C TRP A 39 -4.84 -10.62 -3.58
N LYS A 40 -5.96 -11.00 -4.21
CA LYS A 40 -7.31 -10.56 -3.80
C LYS A 40 -7.59 -10.79 -2.31
N SER A 41 -7.46 -12.02 -1.84
CA SER A 41 -7.80 -12.40 -0.46
C SER A 41 -6.70 -12.13 0.58
N TYR A 42 -5.58 -11.52 0.17
CA TYR A 42 -4.47 -11.22 1.08
C TYR A 42 -4.70 -9.88 1.79
N LYS A 43 -4.23 -9.75 3.03
CA LYS A 43 -4.34 -8.47 3.74
C LYS A 43 -3.46 -7.42 3.07
N LYS A 44 -3.97 -6.20 3.01
CA LYS A 44 -3.28 -5.02 2.53
C LYS A 44 -2.93 -4.16 3.73
N TYR A 45 -1.73 -3.59 3.76
CA TYR A 45 -1.21 -2.84 4.90
C TYR A 45 -0.80 -1.43 4.50
N TRP A 46 -0.98 -0.49 5.44
CA TRP A 46 -0.41 0.84 5.40
C TRP A 46 0.43 1.08 6.64
N CYS A 47 1.70 1.43 6.45
CA CYS A 47 2.70 1.53 7.50
C CYS A 47 3.45 2.87 7.43
N GLN A 48 3.76 3.47 8.57
CA GLN A 48 4.45 4.77 8.65
C GLN A 48 5.85 4.61 9.25
N GLY A 49 6.84 5.27 8.65
CA GLY A 49 8.19 5.43 9.19
C GLY A 49 9.28 5.25 8.15
N ALA A 50 10.38 6.00 8.30
CA ALA A 50 11.52 5.99 7.39
C ALA A 50 12.18 4.62 7.12
N VAL A 51 12.05 3.66 8.06
CA VAL A 51 12.66 2.33 7.96
C VAL A 51 11.58 1.25 7.89
N TRP A 52 11.49 0.54 6.77
CA TRP A 52 10.50 -0.52 6.52
C TRP A 52 10.36 -1.52 7.66
N ARG A 53 11.46 -2.15 8.09
CA ARG A 53 11.44 -3.21 9.13
C ARG A 53 10.93 -2.76 10.51
N GLY A 54 10.89 -1.45 10.76
CA GLY A 54 10.43 -0.87 12.02
C GLY A 54 9.26 0.08 11.85
N CYS A 55 8.63 0.12 10.67
CA CYS A 55 7.52 1.01 10.44
C CYS A 55 6.33 0.64 11.35
N LYS A 56 5.55 1.64 11.74
CA LYS A 56 4.34 1.47 12.55
C LYS A 56 3.16 1.21 11.63
N THR A 57 2.56 0.02 11.70
CA THR A 57 1.30 -0.25 10.99
C THR A 57 0.20 0.66 11.49
N LEU A 58 -0.37 1.46 10.59
CA LEU A 58 -1.47 2.36 10.90
C LEU A 58 -2.82 1.65 10.72
N VAL A 59 -3.01 1.03 9.55
CA VAL A 59 -4.24 0.30 9.20
C VAL A 59 -3.91 -0.91 8.33
N SER A 60 -4.79 -1.91 8.36
CA SER A 60 -4.74 -3.05 7.45
C SER A 60 -6.14 -3.55 7.13
N THR A 61 -6.32 -4.13 5.95
CA THR A 61 -7.55 -4.88 5.65
C THR A 61 -7.56 -6.21 6.38
N THR A 62 -8.72 -6.88 6.38
CA THR A 62 -8.89 -8.23 6.94
C THR A 62 -8.74 -9.33 5.89
N GLY A 63 -8.28 -8.99 4.67
CA GLY A 63 -8.34 -9.87 3.49
C GLY A 63 -9.72 -9.85 2.80
N SER A 64 -10.59 -8.91 3.19
CA SER A 64 -11.90 -8.66 2.59
C SER A 64 -12.01 -7.21 2.11
N GLU A 65 -13.10 -6.88 1.43
CA GLU A 65 -13.40 -5.55 0.89
C GLU A 65 -14.01 -4.59 1.92
N GLN A 66 -14.20 -5.05 3.17
CA GLN A 66 -14.67 -4.19 4.24
C GLN A 66 -13.62 -3.10 4.53
N GLU A 67 -14.07 -1.84 4.49
CA GLU A 67 -13.22 -0.72 4.87
C GLU A 67 -12.84 -0.81 6.35
N VAL A 68 -11.56 -0.61 6.63
CA VAL A 68 -11.02 -0.52 7.99
C VAL A 68 -10.50 0.88 8.20
N LYS A 69 -10.99 1.56 9.24
CA LYS A 69 -10.57 2.92 9.61
C LYS A 69 -10.02 2.92 11.03
N LYS A 70 -8.89 3.62 11.22
CA LYS A 70 -8.32 3.92 12.53
C LYS A 70 -7.85 5.37 12.52
N ASP A 71 -8.30 6.13 13.52
CA ASP A 71 -8.07 7.56 13.59
C ASP A 71 -8.53 8.25 12.28
N HIS A 72 -7.66 9.05 11.67
CA HIS A 72 -7.89 9.72 10.39
C HIS A 72 -7.39 8.94 9.15
N VAL A 73 -7.04 7.66 9.28
CA VAL A 73 -6.58 6.82 8.16
C VAL A 73 -7.58 5.69 7.90
N SER A 74 -7.98 5.51 6.65
CA SER A 74 -8.78 4.36 6.20
C SER A 74 -8.09 3.57 5.10
N ILE A 75 -8.38 2.27 5.04
CA ILE A 75 -7.94 1.38 3.98
C ILE A 75 -9.11 0.53 3.49
N ARG A 76 -9.23 0.39 2.18
CA ARG A 76 -10.25 -0.44 1.54
C ARG A 76 -9.67 -1.18 0.34
N ASP A 77 -10.03 -2.45 0.22
CA ASP A 77 -9.73 -3.26 -0.95
C ASP A 77 -10.94 -3.29 -1.90
N ASP A 78 -10.66 -3.21 -3.20
CA ASP A 78 -11.59 -3.42 -4.30
C ASP A 78 -11.05 -4.59 -5.12
N GLN A 79 -11.57 -5.78 -4.81
CA GLN A 79 -11.11 -7.05 -5.38
C GLN A 79 -11.65 -7.27 -6.79
N GLU A 80 -12.67 -6.53 -7.21
CA GLU A 80 -13.15 -6.51 -8.58
C GLU A 80 -12.14 -5.79 -9.50
N ASN A 81 -11.75 -4.57 -9.11
CA ASN A 81 -10.82 -3.73 -9.87
C ASN A 81 -9.34 -4.04 -9.58
N LEU A 82 -9.05 -4.94 -8.64
CA LEU A 82 -7.70 -5.31 -8.23
C LEU A 82 -6.90 -4.10 -7.70
N THR A 83 -7.58 -3.26 -6.93
CA THR A 83 -6.98 -2.06 -6.35
C THR A 83 -7.30 -1.98 -4.88
N PHE A 84 -6.38 -1.46 -4.08
CA PHE A 84 -6.72 -1.01 -2.74
C PHE A 84 -6.35 0.46 -2.60
N MET A 85 -7.13 1.15 -1.78
CA MET A 85 -6.97 2.57 -1.52
C MET A 85 -6.71 2.79 -0.04
N VAL A 86 -5.77 3.69 0.24
CA VAL A 86 -5.56 4.26 1.56
C VAL A 86 -5.91 5.73 1.47
N THR A 87 -6.76 6.21 2.39
CA THR A 87 -7.10 7.62 2.51
C THR A 87 -6.63 8.14 3.86
N MET A 88 -5.91 9.25 3.84
CA MET A 88 -5.51 9.99 5.03
C MET A 88 -6.27 11.31 5.02
N GLU A 89 -7.07 11.55 6.05
CA GLU A 89 -7.93 12.72 6.20
C GLU A 89 -7.36 13.70 7.23
N ASP A 90 -7.85 14.94 7.19
CA ASP A 90 -7.53 15.97 8.17
C ASP A 90 -6.01 16.12 8.40
N LEU A 91 -5.28 16.18 7.29
CA LEU A 91 -3.82 16.15 7.25
C LEU A 91 -3.19 17.23 8.15
N ARG A 92 -2.07 16.89 8.77
CA ARG A 92 -1.23 17.75 9.61
C ARG A 92 0.17 17.80 9.05
N ARG A 93 0.89 18.89 9.28
CA ARG A 93 2.30 19.00 8.84
C ARG A 93 3.17 17.85 9.33
N ASP A 94 2.89 17.35 10.54
CA ASP A 94 3.61 16.24 11.16
C ASP A 94 3.26 14.86 10.54
N ASP A 95 2.26 14.80 9.64
CA ASP A 95 1.98 13.58 8.87
C ASP A 95 2.97 13.39 7.70
N ALA A 96 3.78 14.40 7.38
CA ALA A 96 4.84 14.29 6.36
C ALA A 96 5.91 13.28 6.80
N ASP A 97 6.00 12.16 6.10
CA ASP A 97 6.94 11.07 6.38
C ASP A 97 7.01 10.12 5.17
N ILE A 98 7.89 9.12 5.25
CA ILE A 98 7.85 7.94 4.39
C ILE A 98 6.82 6.96 4.94
N TYR A 99 5.92 6.53 4.06
CA TYR A 99 4.97 5.47 4.31
C TYR A 99 5.28 4.27 3.42
N TRP A 100 4.66 3.14 3.73
CA TRP A 100 4.82 1.91 2.98
C TRP A 100 3.47 1.23 2.81
N TYR A 101 3.21 0.76 1.59
CA TYR A 101 2.15 -0.22 1.36
C TYR A 101 2.75 -1.61 1.16
N GLU A 102 2.05 -2.63 1.64
CA GLU A 102 2.42 -4.05 1.49
C GLU A 102 1.16 -4.91 1.33
N ILE A 103 1.32 -6.05 0.67
CA ILE A 103 0.36 -7.16 0.68
C ILE A 103 0.97 -8.32 1.46
N GLU A 104 0.24 -8.88 2.43
CA GLU A 104 0.70 -10.00 3.25
C GLU A 104 1.23 -11.14 2.37
N ARG A 105 2.47 -11.58 2.59
CA ARG A 105 3.01 -12.75 1.92
C ARG A 105 3.98 -13.45 2.86
N VAL A 106 3.86 -14.77 2.96
CA VAL A 106 4.79 -15.58 3.74
C VAL A 106 6.21 -15.37 3.19
N GLY A 107 7.10 -14.81 4.01
CA GLY A 107 8.49 -14.50 3.64
C GLY A 107 8.69 -13.23 2.80
N SER A 108 7.69 -12.35 2.70
CA SER A 108 7.90 -11.01 2.12
C SER A 108 8.70 -10.13 3.07
N ASP A 109 9.78 -9.57 2.53
CA ASP A 109 10.67 -8.63 3.23
C ASP A 109 10.57 -7.20 2.66
N HIS A 110 9.63 -6.93 1.73
CA HIS A 110 9.60 -5.66 0.99
C HIS A 110 8.22 -5.02 0.94
N GLY A 111 8.07 -3.93 1.68
CA GLY A 111 7.05 -2.92 1.42
C GLY A 111 7.48 -1.97 0.28
N PHE A 112 6.53 -1.23 -0.25
CA PHE A 112 6.77 -0.23 -1.30
C PHE A 112 6.65 1.18 -0.71
N PRO A 113 7.71 2.01 -0.81
CA PRO A 113 7.74 3.30 -0.16
C PRO A 113 6.89 4.34 -0.89
N VAL A 114 6.28 5.24 -0.13
CA VAL A 114 5.55 6.42 -0.59
C VAL A 114 6.02 7.61 0.24
N ASP A 115 6.68 8.56 -0.40
CA ASP A 115 7.02 9.85 0.22
C ASP A 115 5.77 10.74 0.28
N VAL A 116 5.32 11.06 1.49
CA VAL A 116 4.13 11.87 1.73
C VAL A 116 4.55 13.27 2.17
N THR A 117 4.14 14.28 1.41
CA THR A 117 4.37 15.69 1.73
C THR A 117 3.06 16.42 2.00
N ILE A 118 3.10 17.45 2.84
CA ILE A 118 1.92 18.22 3.22
C ILE A 118 2.09 19.65 2.71
N ASP A 119 1.17 20.05 1.84
CA ASP A 119 1.18 21.36 1.19
C ASP A 119 0.60 22.41 2.17
N PRO A 120 1.28 23.54 2.45
CA PRO A 120 0.83 24.55 3.41
C PRO A 120 -0.49 25.26 3.09
#